data_AF-A0A0E3VMV7-F1
#
_entry.id   AF-A0A0E3VMV7-F1
#
_cell.length_a   1.000
_cell.length_b   1.000
_cell.length_c   1.000
_cell.angle_alpha   90.00
_cell.angle_beta   90.00
_cell.angle_gamma   90.00
#
_symmetry.space_group_name_H-M   'P 1'
#
loop_
_entity.id
_entity.type
_entity.pdbx_description
1 polymer ?
#
loop_
_entity_poly.entity_id
_entity_poly.type
_entity_poly.pdbx_seq_one_letter_code
_entity_poly.pdbx_strand_id
1 'polypeptide(L)' 'MINGGRTSFLSVPIQGALEGGVPIVMDGHVVGAVGVSGVKSDQDAQIARAGITALQN' A
#
# COMPACT_ATOMS: atom_id res chain seq x y z
N MET A 1 8.63 -10.80 -15.35
CA MET A 1 8.78 -9.80 -14.27
C MET A 1 9.11 -8.44 -14.89
N ILE A 2 8.55 -7.37 -14.32
CA ILE A 2 8.65 -5.93 -14.64
C ILE A 2 8.12 -5.45 -16.03
N ASN A 3 8.12 -6.25 -17.10
CA ASN A 3 7.47 -5.89 -18.38
C ASN A 3 6.64 -7.04 -19.01
N GLY A 4 5.71 -7.56 -18.21
CA GLY A 4 4.74 -8.60 -18.61
C GLY A 4 3.62 -8.80 -17.60
N GLY A 5 3.52 -7.90 -16.61
CA GLY A 5 2.53 -7.94 -15.53
C GLY A 5 2.62 -9.14 -14.58
N ARG A 6 2.23 -8.95 -13.32
CA ARG A 6 1.75 -10.04 -12.45
C ARG A 6 0.24 -9.83 -12.26
N THR A 7 -0.53 -10.04 -13.33
CA THR A 7 -1.97 -9.75 -13.34
C THR A 7 -2.77 -10.64 -12.41
N SER A 8 -2.21 -11.78 -11.96
CA SER A 8 -2.81 -12.63 -10.93
C SER A 8 -3.15 -11.86 -9.64
N PHE A 9 -2.40 -10.80 -9.34
CA PHE A 9 -2.68 -9.93 -8.20
C PHE A 9 -3.88 -8.98 -8.40
N LEU A 10 -4.42 -8.87 -9.62
CA LEU A 10 -5.65 -8.11 -9.89
C LEU A 10 -6.92 -8.94 -9.60
N SER A 11 -6.83 -10.28 -9.64
CA SER A 11 -7.98 -11.19 -9.50
C SER A 11 -7.99 -11.99 -8.19
N VAL A 12 -6.99 -11.79 -7.35
CA VAL A 12 -6.88 -12.43 -6.02
C VAL A 12 -7.96 -11.86 -5.09
N PRO A 13 -8.66 -12.71 -4.30
CA PRO A 13 -9.54 -12.23 -3.25
C PRO A 13 -8.81 -11.30 -2.30
N ILE A 14 -9.47 -10.24 -1.81
CA ILE A 14 -8.84 -9.24 -0.94
C ILE A 14 -8.24 -9.87 0.34
N GLN A 15 -8.77 -10.99 0.82
CA GLN A 15 -8.16 -11.78 1.91
C GLN A 15 -6.72 -12.23 1.65
N GLY A 16 -6.29 -12.31 0.39
CA GLY A 16 -4.92 -12.63 0.00
C GLY A 16 -3.99 -11.41 -0.15
N ALA A 17 -4.48 -10.20 0.11
CA ALA A 17 -3.66 -9.00 0.06
C ALA A 17 -2.71 -8.94 1.27
N LEU A 18 -1.47 -8.51 1.04
CA LEU A 18 -0.48 -8.28 2.09
C LEU A 18 -0.60 -6.86 2.63
N GLU A 19 -0.33 -6.67 3.92
CA GLU A 19 -0.19 -5.34 4.51
C GLU A 19 1.10 -4.64 4.06
N GLY A 20 1.26 -3.37 4.44
CA GLY A 20 2.42 -2.53 4.10
C GLY A 20 2.13 -1.44 3.07
N GLY A 21 0.99 -1.52 2.37
CA GLY A 21 0.49 -0.47 1.48
C GLY A 21 -0.55 0.42 2.15
N VAL A 22 -0.42 1.75 2.02
CA VAL A 22 -1.41 2.73 2.48
C VAL A 22 -1.74 3.75 1.37
N PRO A 23 -3.02 4.10 1.18
CA PRO A 23 -3.41 5.13 0.22
C PRO A 23 -3.11 6.53 0.77
N ILE A 24 -2.75 7.46 -0.13
CA ILE A 24 -2.73 8.89 0.16
C ILE A 24 -4.06 9.46 -0.33
N VAL A 25 -4.85 10.02 0.59
CA VAL A 25 -6.15 10.62 0.31
C VAL A 25 -6.06 12.13 0.52
N MET A 26 -6.40 12.91 -0.51
CA MET A 26 -6.47 14.38 -0.48
C MET A 26 -7.82 14.81 -1.04
N ASP A 27 -8.56 15.66 -0.32
CA ASP A 27 -9.90 16.13 -0.71
C ASP A 27 -10.86 14.99 -1.11
N GLY A 28 -10.80 13.86 -0.38
CA GLY A 28 -11.61 12.67 -0.67
C GLY A 28 -11.17 11.84 -1.88
N HIS A 29 -10.09 12.22 -2.57
CA HIS A 29 -9.56 11.52 -3.73
C HIS A 29 -8.27 10.77 -3.39
N VAL A 30 -8.12 9.54 -3.89
CA VAL A 30 -6.85 8.80 -3.80
C VAL A 30 -5.90 9.36 -4.85
N VAL A 31 -4.84 10.03 -4.40
CA VAL A 31 -3.85 10.68 -5.27
C VAL A 31 -2.57 9.86 -5.43
N GLY A 32 -2.43 8.78 -4.66
CA GLY A 32 -1.27 7.90 -4.69
C GLY A 32 -1.27 6.89 -3.55
N ALA A 33 -0.15 6.21 -3.36
CA ALA A 33 0.05 5.26 -2.26
C ALA A 33 1.53 5.17 -1.87
N VAL A 34 1.77 4.79 -0.62
CA VAL A 34 3.10 4.38 -0.11
C VAL A 34 3.05 2.90 0.22
N GLY A 35 4.09 2.17 -0.20
CA GLY A 35 4.29 0.76 0.13
C GLY A 35 5.62 0.55 0.85
N VAL A 36 5.59 -0.17 1.96
CA VAL A 36 6.79 -0.61 2.70
C VAL A 36 6.82 -2.13 2.69
N SER A 37 8.02 -2.69 2.53
CA SER A 37 8.27 -4.13 2.54
C SER A 37 9.65 -4.40 3.12
N GLY A 38 9.74 -5.27 4.12
CA GLY A 38 11.03 -5.73 4.62
C GLY A 38 11.04 -6.18 6.08
N VAL A 39 9.97 -5.91 6.84
CA VAL A 39 9.80 -6.39 8.22
C VAL A 39 8.51 -7.20 8.34
N LYS A 40 7.98 -7.41 9.55
CA LYS A 40 6.68 -8.07 9.71
C LYS A 40 5.59 -7.20 9.07
N SER A 41 4.56 -7.82 8.51
CA SER A 41 3.54 -7.11 7.73
C SER A 41 2.84 -5.98 8.49
N ASP A 42 2.59 -6.17 9.79
CA ASP A 42 2.02 -5.17 10.70
C ASP A 42 2.96 -3.97 10.91
N GLN A 43 4.26 -4.23 10.98
CA GLN A 43 5.30 -3.22 11.11
C GLN A 43 5.50 -2.46 9.79
N ASP A 44 5.48 -3.14 8.64
CA ASP A 44 5.49 -2.49 7.33
C ASP A 44 4.32 -1.51 7.21
N ALA A 45 3.12 -1.94 7.62
CA ALA A 45 1.93 -1.08 7.62
C ALA A 45 2.04 0.11 8.58
N GLN A 46 2.64 -0.08 9.76
CA GLN A 46 2.91 0.99 10.71
C GLN A 46 3.87 2.03 10.13
N ILE A 47 4.96 1.60 9.50
CA ILE A 47 5.95 2.48 8.89
C ILE A 47 5.32 3.24 7.72
N ALA A 48 4.55 2.56 6.87
CA ALA A 48 3.86 3.17 5.74
C ALA A 48 2.90 4.28 6.20
N ARG A 49 2.10 4.02 7.25
CA ARG A 49 1.24 5.05 7.88
C ARG A 49 2.04 6.23 8.39
N ALA A 50 3.12 5.98 9.14
CA ALA A 50 3.98 7.04 9.67
C ALA A 50 4.60 7.90 8.55
N GLY A 51 4.94 7.29 7.41
CA GLY A 51 5.50 8.00 6.26
C GLY A 51 4.54 8.98 5.58
N ILE A 52 3.22 8.74 5.65
CA ILE A 52 2.22 9.63 5.06
C ILE A 52 1.58 10.58 6.08
N THR A 53 1.91 10.50 7.37
CA THR A 53 1.29 11.31 8.44
C THR A 53 1.28 12.80 8.13
N ALA A 54 2.35 13.36 7.56
CA ALA A 54 2.44 14.78 7.24
C ALA A 54 1.48 15.24 6.12
N LEU A 55 0.89 14.28 5.39
CA LEU A 55 -0.03 14.51 4.28
C LEU A 55 -1.51 14.41 4.70
N GLN A 56 -1.80 14.02 5.94
CA GLN A 56 -3.16 13.68 6.41
C GLN A 56 -3.84 14.81 7.20
N ASN A 57 -3.69 16.06 6.74
CA ASN A 57 -4.33 17.22 7.37
C ASN A 57 -5.84 17.27 7.11
#